data_AF-N9HAV2-F1
#
_entry.id   AF-N9HAV2-F1
#
_cell.length_a   1.000
_cell.length_b   1.000
_cell.length_c   1.000
_cell.angle_alpha   90.00
_cell.angle_beta   90.00
_cell.angle_gamma   90.00
#
_symmetry.space_group_name_H-M   'P 1'
#
loop_
_entity.id
_entity.type
_entity.pdbx_description
1 polymer ?
#
loop_
_entity_poly.entity_id
_entity_poly.type
_entity_poly.pdbx_seq_one_letter_code
_entity_poly.pdbx_strand_id
1 'polypeptide(L)' 'MLLLQERQAYRLYAKSGWGMDVEPQVGWLTGWVETPQAEIVAFSLNMQMRNGMDPAIRLEILQQALAELGLYPKAEG' A
#
# COMPACT_ATOMS: atom_id res chain seq x y z
N MET A 1 8.53 -9.34 -3.26
CA MET A 1 8.21 -7.92 -2.95
C MET A 1 9.16 -7.06 -3.76
N LEU A 2 8.70 -5.93 -4.32
CA LEU A 2 9.51 -5.01 -5.11
C LEU A 2 9.50 -3.62 -4.45
N LEU A 3 10.55 -2.83 -4.66
CA LEU A 3 10.52 -1.40 -4.35
C LEU A 3 9.47 -0.75 -5.25
N LEU A 4 8.37 -0.30 -4.65
CA LEU A 4 7.28 0.32 -5.37
C LEU A 4 7.57 1.81 -5.59
N GLN A 5 8.00 2.51 -4.53
CA GLN A 5 8.23 3.96 -4.54
C GLN A 5 9.28 4.38 -3.52
N GLU A 6 9.99 5.46 -3.82
CA GLU A 6 10.89 6.15 -2.90
C GLU A 6 10.52 7.64 -2.84
N ARG A 7 10.38 8.19 -1.62
CA ARG A 7 10.02 9.59 -1.37
C ARG A 7 10.72 10.09 -0.12
N GLN A 8 11.46 11.20 -0.22
CA GLN A 8 12.15 11.80 0.93
C GLN A 8 12.97 10.78 1.74
N ALA A 9 13.70 9.89 1.04
CA ALA A 9 14.45 8.75 1.59
C ALA A 9 13.63 7.65 2.29
N TYR A 10 12.29 7.73 2.32
CA TYR A 10 11.44 6.59 2.65
C TYR A 10 11.30 5.65 1.46
N ARG A 11 11.42 4.35 1.69
CA ARG A 11 11.23 3.32 0.65
C ARG A 11 10.03 2.45 0.95
N LEU A 12 9.10 2.38 0.01
CA LEU A 12 7.90 1.56 0.09
C LEU A 12 8.10 0.28 -0.72
N TYR A 13 8.16 -0.86 -0.04
CA TYR A 13 8.22 -2.18 -0.68
C TYR A 13 6.87 -2.86 -0.53
N ALA A 14 6.29 -3.35 -1.63
CA ALA A 14 4.97 -3.97 -1.56
C ALA A 14 4.70 -4.97 -2.69
N LYS A 15 3.63 -5.76 -2.51
CA LYS A 15 3.01 -6.58 -3.55
C LYS A 15 1.50 -6.50 -3.42
N SER A 16 0.86 -6.19 -4.54
CA SER A 16 -0.59 -6.21 -4.68
C SER A 16 -1.11 -7.61 -4.98
N GLY A 17 -2.37 -7.85 -4.67
CA GLY A 17 -3.15 -8.94 -5.26
C GLY A 17 -4.64 -8.68 -5.20
N TRP A 18 -5.35 -9.43 -6.03
CA TRP A 18 -6.80 -9.41 -6.16
C TRP A 18 -7.27 -10.83 -6.40
N GLY A 19 -7.93 -11.42 -5.42
CA GLY A 19 -8.68 -12.66 -5.61
C GLY A 19 -9.99 -12.36 -6.34
N MET A 20 -9.97 -12.50 -7.67
CA MET A 20 -11.16 -12.28 -8.52
C MET A 20 -12.07 -13.51 -8.59
N ASP A 21 -11.51 -14.71 -8.35
CA ASP A 21 -12.21 -15.99 -8.47
C ASP A 21 -12.84 -16.46 -7.13
N VAL A 22 -13.12 -15.54 -6.21
CA VAL A 22 -13.73 -15.82 -4.90
C VAL A 22 -14.85 -14.83 -4.59
N GLU A 23 -15.82 -15.24 -3.75
CA GLU A 23 -16.92 -14.39 -3.29
C GLU A 23 -16.94 -14.32 -1.75
N PRO A 24 -16.84 -13.11 -1.15
CA PRO A 24 -16.60 -11.84 -1.82
C PRO A 24 -15.17 -11.72 -2.37
N GLN A 25 -15.00 -10.99 -3.47
CA GLN A 25 -13.67 -10.66 -3.99
C GLN A 25 -12.86 -9.89 -2.95
N VAL A 26 -11.55 -10.14 -2.91
CA VAL A 26 -10.66 -9.56 -1.92
C VAL A 26 -9.42 -8.98 -2.59
N GLY A 27 -9.03 -7.78 -2.15
CA GLY A 27 -7.86 -7.06 -2.59
C GLY A 27 -6.89 -6.88 -1.43
N TRP A 28 -5.60 -7.05 -1.71
CA TRP A 28 -4.55 -6.79 -0.74
C TRP A 28 -3.40 -5.98 -1.32
N LEU A 29 -2.73 -5.26 -0.43
CA LEU A 29 -1.42 -4.65 -0.66
C LEU A 29 -0.62 -4.80 0.62
N THR A 30 0.34 -5.72 0.60
CA THR A 30 1.14 -6.10 1.78
C THR A 30 2.60 -5.74 1.51
N GLY A 31 3.30 -5.30 2.54
CA GLY A 31 4.64 -4.78 2.38
C GLY A 31 5.22 -4.17 3.66
N TRP A 32 6.23 -3.33 3.48
CA TRP A 32 6.81 -2.52 4.54
C TRP A 32 7.29 -1.17 4.01
N VAL A 33 7.40 -0.21 4.92
CA VAL A 33 8.15 1.02 4.71
C VAL A 33 9.49 0.90 5.43
N GLU A 34 10.56 1.27 4.74
CA GLU A 34 11.85 1.57 5.35
C GLU A 34 11.94 3.10 5.55
N THR A 35 12.11 3.56 6.78
CA THR A 35 12.27 4.99 7.10
C THR A 35 13.67 5.48 6.76
N PRO A 36 13.93 6.80 6.71
CA PRO A 36 15.28 7.32 6.52
C PRO A 36 16.28 6.88 7.59
N GLN A 37 15.79 6.49 8.78
CA GLN A 37 16.58 5.95 9.88
C GLN A 37 16.78 4.42 9.80
N ALA A 38 16.41 3.81 8.66
CA ALA A 38 16.43 2.37 8.41
C ALA A 38 15.52 1.54 9.34
N GLU A 39 14.51 2.16 9.95
CA GLU A 39 13.47 1.44 10.68
C GLU A 39 12.50 0.80 9.69
N ILE A 40 12.09 -0.45 9.97
CA ILE A 40 11.17 -1.20 9.12
C ILE A 40 9.81 -1.26 9.81
N VAL A 41 8.79 -0.74 9.13
CA VAL A 41 7.39 -0.84 9.58
C VAL A 41 6.59 -1.62 8.55
N ALA A 42 6.20 -2.83 8.92
CA ALA A 42 5.38 -3.70 8.08
C ALA A 42 3.90 -3.31 8.11
N PHE A 43 3.21 -3.52 6.99
CA PHE A 43 1.77 -3.27 6.87
C PHE A 43 1.09 -4.33 6.02
N SER A 44 -0.23 -4.44 6.16
CA SER A 44 -1.07 -5.18 5.24
C SER A 44 -2.43 -4.50 5.11
N LEU A 45 -2.72 -4.01 3.90
CA LEU A 45 -4.07 -3.61 3.52
C LEU A 45 -4.84 -4.85 3.07
N ASN A 46 -6.02 -5.07 3.64
CA ASN A 46 -7.01 -6.03 3.17
C ASN A 46 -8.34 -5.32 3.00
N MET A 47 -8.99 -5.48 1.86
CA MET A 47 -10.30 -4.89 1.60
C MET A 47 -11.14 -5.77 0.67
N GLN A 48 -12.46 -5.72 0.85
CA GLN A 48 -13.39 -6.29 -0.11
C GLN A 48 -13.35 -5.48 -1.42
N MET A 49 -13.14 -6.15 -2.54
CA MET A 49 -13.18 -5.55 -3.88
C MET A 49 -14.55 -5.77 -4.51
N ARG A 50 -14.92 -4.89 -5.46
CA ARG A 50 -16.17 -5.01 -6.22
C ARG A 50 -15.87 -4.83 -7.70
N ASN A 51 -16.68 -5.43 -8.57
CA ASN A 51 -16.58 -5.21 -10.01
C ASN A 51 -16.72 -3.71 -10.34
N GLY A 52 -15.84 -3.22 -11.23
CA GLY A 52 -15.79 -1.81 -11.63
C GLY A 52 -15.00 -0.89 -10.69
N MET A 53 -14.47 -1.40 -9.57
CA MET A 53 -13.55 -0.64 -8.72
C MET A 53 -12.20 -0.46 -9.42
N ASP A 54 -11.64 0.75 -9.34
CA ASP A 54 -10.30 1.00 -9.85
C ASP A 54 -9.28 0.16 -9.06
N PRO A 55 -8.47 -0.69 -9.71
CA PRO A 55 -7.41 -1.44 -9.03
C PRO A 55 -6.44 -0.56 -8.23
N ALA A 56 -6.26 0.70 -8.59
CA ALA A 56 -5.36 1.67 -7.96
C ALA A 56 -5.79 2.08 -6.55
N ILE A 57 -7.07 1.95 -6.20
CA ILE A 57 -7.62 2.37 -4.89
C ILE A 57 -6.86 1.78 -3.70
N ARG A 58 -6.34 0.55 -3.85
CA ARG A 58 -5.55 -0.13 -2.81
C ARG A 58 -4.26 0.63 -2.49
N LEU A 59 -3.60 1.18 -3.51
CA LEU A 59 -2.38 1.96 -3.32
C LEU A 59 -2.69 3.35 -2.75
N GLU A 60 -3.77 3.99 -3.21
CA GLU A 60 -4.21 5.30 -2.74
C GLU A 60 -4.56 5.28 -1.25
N ILE A 61 -5.42 4.33 -0.84
CA ILE A 61 -5.80 4.15 0.57
C ILE A 61 -4.57 3.85 1.43
N LEU A 62 -3.68 2.97 0.96
CA LEU A 62 -2.46 2.63 1.70
C LEU A 62 -1.58 3.87 1.92
N GLN A 63 -1.27 4.62 0.85
CA GLN A 63 -0.40 5.80 0.96
C GLN A 63 -1.03 6.86 1.85
N GLN A 64 -2.34 7.08 1.75
CA GLN A 64 -3.03 8.02 2.62
C GLN A 64 -2.95 7.58 4.09
N ALA A 65 -3.25 6.32 4.40
CA ALA A 65 -3.19 5.79 5.77
C ALA A 65 -1.77 5.87 6.35
N LEU A 66 -0.75 5.49 5.58
CA LEU A 66 0.65 5.60 6.01
C LEU A 66 1.05 7.06 6.27
N ALA A 67 0.56 8.00 5.47
CA ALA A 67 0.83 9.41 5.67
C ALA A 67 0.10 10.00 6.89
N GLU A 68 -1.14 9.59 7.14
CA GLU A 68 -1.89 9.98 8.34
C GLU A 68 -1.25 9.44 9.63
N LEU A 69 -0.58 8.27 9.54
CA LEU A 69 0.19 7.69 10.64
C LEU A 69 1.61 8.26 10.77
N GLY A 70 2.04 9.16 9.87
CA GLY A 70 3.40 9.71 9.88
C GLY A 70 4.49 8.70 9.46
N LEU A 71 4.10 7.62 8.80
CA LEU A 71 4.99 6.51 8.40
C LEU A 71 5.49 6.63 6.96
N TYR A 72 4.87 7.48 6.14
CA TYR A 72 5.29 7.72 4.75
C TYR A 72 4.87 9.13 4.29
N PRO A 73 5.69 9.86 3.52
CA PRO A 73 5.31 11.19 3.04
C PRO A 73 4.08 11.17 2.13
N LYS A 74 3.23 12.20 2.26
CA LYS A 74 2.11 12.44 1.32
C LYS A 74 2.63 12.56 -0.11
N ALA A 75 1.80 12.20 -1.09
CA ALA A 75 2.09 12.50 -2.49
C ALA A 75 2.18 14.02 -2.67
N GLU A 76 3.19 14.48 -3.40
CA GLU A 76 3.24 15.88 -3.85
C GLU A 76 2.14 16.08 -4.90
N GLY A 77 1.36 17.15 -4.73
CA GLY A 77 0.22 17.49 -5.60
C GLY A 77 0.64 18.27 -6.84
#